data_AF-A0A2S6Z0Z0-F1
#
_entry.id   AF-A0A2S6Z0Z0-F1
#
_cell.length_a   1.000
_cell.length_b   1.000
_cell.length_c   1.000
_cell.angle_alpha   90.00
_cell.angle_beta   90.00
_cell.angle_gamma   90.00
#
_symmetry.space_group_name_H-M   'P 1'
#
loop_
_entity.id
_entity.type
_entity.pdbx_description
1 polymer ?
#
loop_
_entity_poly.entity_id
_entity_poly.type
_entity_poly.pdbx_seq_one_letter_code
_entity_poly.pdbx_strand_id
1 'polypeptide(L)'
;MRPTLLAATLLLAPAAALADAPVGIAFDHQDWTIACDNTRTCRAAGYQPDEGDSTPVSVLLTRKAGAGQAVTAELMLGQYDEVKMPASLTLRIDQRDLGKLALNRDSGTAPLTSAQVTALLAALTRSSKIVAVGNDGRRWQLSDRGAAAVLLKMDEFQGRLGTRGALVRKGDRDETTVLPAVPAPQLRAVKLAATQAADARLGTLPALYQALRASLPADEECKGLQAGDAAEPLSITRLSNDKLLVSTDCWMGAYNVGTGFWVINARAPFAPTLVTTHASDIDGSTILASQKGRGLGDCYSEASWTWDGRRFVPTSESTSGLCRLVAAGGAWELPTLVTEVKKSP
;
A
#
# COMPACT_ATOMS: atom_id res chain seq x y z
N MET A 1 -61.50 40.57 12.13
CA MET A 1 -60.68 39.72 11.26
C MET A 1 -59.37 39.43 11.98
N ARG A 2 -59.12 38.18 12.40
CA ARG A 2 -57.89 37.77 13.11
C ARG A 2 -56.84 37.36 12.06
N PRO A 3 -55.60 37.89 12.10
CA PRO A 3 -54.55 37.42 11.21
C PRO A 3 -53.89 36.18 11.82
N THR A 4 -53.96 35.06 11.11
CA THR A 4 -53.28 33.80 11.45
C THR A 4 -51.83 33.90 11.01
N LEU A 5 -50.88 33.90 11.95
CA LEU A 5 -49.45 33.81 11.67
C LEU A 5 -49.06 32.34 11.43
N LEU A 6 -48.76 31.97 10.20
CA LEU A 6 -48.09 30.70 9.87
C LEU A 6 -46.61 30.81 10.23
N ALA A 7 -46.15 30.04 11.21
CA ALA A 7 -44.74 29.83 11.50
C ALA A 7 -44.17 28.80 10.51
N ALA A 8 -43.32 29.25 9.59
CA ALA A 8 -42.57 28.37 8.70
C ALA A 8 -41.31 27.87 9.44
N THR A 9 -41.32 26.62 9.89
CA THR A 9 -40.13 25.92 10.39
C THR A 9 -39.20 25.58 9.23
N LEU A 10 -38.10 26.33 9.11
CA LEU A 10 -36.97 25.97 8.24
C LEU A 10 -36.28 24.72 8.81
N LEU A 11 -36.40 23.59 8.12
CA LEU A 11 -35.55 22.42 8.32
C LEU A 11 -34.14 22.74 7.79
N LEU A 12 -33.20 23.08 8.69
CA LEU A 12 -31.77 23.05 8.35
C LEU A 12 -31.35 21.58 8.23
N ALA A 13 -31.24 21.07 7.01
CA ALA A 13 -30.53 19.82 6.75
C ALA A 13 -29.03 20.07 7.00
N PRO A 14 -28.36 19.25 7.83
CA PRO A 14 -26.92 19.37 8.00
C PRO A 14 -26.26 19.00 6.68
N ALA A 15 -25.55 19.96 6.07
CA ALA A 15 -24.61 19.66 5.01
C ALA A 15 -23.54 18.75 5.63
N ALA A 16 -23.56 17.46 5.28
CA ALA A 16 -22.45 16.57 5.59
C ALA A 16 -21.23 17.13 4.85
N ALA A 17 -20.33 17.77 5.59
CA ALA A 17 -19.01 18.09 5.07
C ALA A 17 -18.38 16.76 4.65
N LEU A 18 -18.20 16.57 3.34
CA LEU A 18 -17.40 15.50 2.79
C LEU A 18 -15.97 15.79 3.23
N ALA A 19 -15.58 15.29 4.41
CA ALA A 19 -14.19 15.29 4.82
C ALA A 19 -13.41 14.46 3.80
N ASP A 20 -12.30 14.99 3.29
CA ASP A 20 -11.39 14.22 2.44
C ASP A 20 -11.00 12.92 3.16
N ALA A 21 -10.85 11.86 2.37
CA ALA A 21 -10.38 10.59 2.91
C ALA A 21 -9.04 10.82 3.65
N PRO A 22 -8.84 10.21 4.82
CA PRO A 22 -7.60 10.38 5.56
C PRO A 22 -6.42 9.93 4.70
N VAL A 23 -5.36 10.72 4.72
CA VAL A 23 -4.11 10.37 4.05
C VAL A 23 -3.50 9.18 4.79
N GLY A 24 -3.18 8.12 4.05
CA GLY A 24 -2.49 6.96 4.61
C GLY A 24 -1.09 7.30 5.12
N ILE A 25 -0.53 6.43 5.94
CA ILE A 25 0.81 6.62 6.49
C ILE A 25 1.64 5.35 6.33
N ALA A 26 2.96 5.53 6.17
CA ALA A 26 3.95 4.48 6.32
C ALA A 26 4.98 4.90 7.38
N PHE A 27 5.48 3.95 8.17
CA PHE A 27 6.52 4.23 9.17
C PHE A 27 7.33 2.98 9.48
N ASP A 28 8.66 3.12 9.39
CA ASP A 28 9.61 2.05 9.68
C ASP A 28 10.39 2.36 10.95
N HIS A 29 10.61 1.35 11.78
CA HIS A 29 11.49 1.46 12.93
C HIS A 29 12.11 0.12 13.29
N GLN A 30 13.43 0.01 13.10
CA GLN A 30 14.22 -1.19 13.37
C GLN A 30 13.70 -2.42 12.59
N ASP A 31 13.27 -3.48 13.28
CA ASP A 31 12.83 -4.73 12.64
C ASP A 31 11.32 -4.74 12.32
N TRP A 32 10.67 -3.56 12.34
CA TRP A 32 9.23 -3.40 12.17
C TRP A 32 8.87 -2.26 11.22
N THR A 33 7.72 -2.41 10.55
CA THR A 33 7.10 -1.41 9.68
C THR A 33 5.58 -1.39 9.90
N ILE A 34 4.93 -0.27 9.59
CA ILE A 34 3.47 -0.13 9.55
C ILE A 34 3.05 0.66 8.32
N ALA A 35 1.97 0.21 7.70
CA ALA A 35 1.16 1.01 6.81
C ALA A 35 -0.26 1.12 7.35
N CYS A 36 -0.84 2.33 7.30
CA CYS A 36 -2.27 2.51 7.51
C CYS A 36 -2.88 3.15 6.27
N ASP A 37 -3.96 2.56 5.76
CA ASP A 37 -4.61 3.00 4.54
C ASP A 37 -5.65 4.11 4.79
N ASN A 38 -6.14 4.68 3.70
CA ASN A 38 -7.20 5.70 3.67
C ASN A 38 -8.57 5.23 4.22
N THR A 39 -8.74 3.95 4.59
CA THR A 39 -9.91 3.46 5.35
C THR A 39 -9.71 3.53 6.87
N ARG A 40 -8.51 3.95 7.29
CA ARG A 40 -7.95 3.88 8.65
C ARG A 40 -7.59 2.48 9.14
N THR A 41 -7.54 1.49 8.25
CA THR A 41 -7.06 0.15 8.62
C THR A 41 -5.54 0.15 8.67
N CYS A 42 -4.97 -0.32 9.77
CA CYS A 42 -3.53 -0.40 9.95
C CYS A 42 -3.04 -1.84 9.89
N ARG A 43 -1.88 -2.02 9.27
CA ARG A 43 -1.12 -3.27 9.13
C ARG A 43 0.31 -3.03 9.57
N ALA A 44 0.73 -3.66 10.66
CA ALA A 44 2.09 -3.60 11.17
C ALA A 44 2.78 -4.94 10.97
N ALA A 45 3.90 -4.96 10.26
CA ALA A 45 4.70 -6.15 10.03
C ALA A 45 5.97 -6.11 10.88
N GLY A 46 6.25 -7.22 11.57
CA GLY A 46 7.49 -7.44 12.32
C GLY A 46 8.28 -8.57 11.70
N TYR A 47 9.61 -8.51 11.78
CA TYR A 47 10.50 -9.47 11.15
C TYR A 47 11.47 -10.10 12.16
N GLN A 48 12.25 -11.07 11.70
CA GLN A 48 13.40 -11.57 12.44
C GLN A 48 14.43 -10.44 12.69
N PRO A 49 15.31 -10.58 13.70
CA PRO A 49 16.44 -9.66 13.86
C PRO A 49 17.30 -9.58 12.58
N ASP A 50 17.72 -8.38 12.19
CA ASP A 50 18.55 -8.17 10.98
C ASP A 50 20.00 -8.66 11.11
N GLU A 51 20.38 -9.05 12.33
CA GLU A 51 21.74 -9.42 12.66
C GLU A 51 21.88 -10.94 12.76
N GLY A 52 22.96 -11.45 12.18
CA GLY A 52 23.33 -12.87 12.22
C GLY A 52 22.47 -13.78 11.34
N ASP A 53 22.68 -15.08 11.49
CA ASP A 53 22.03 -16.13 10.70
C ASP A 53 20.61 -16.47 11.22
N SER A 54 19.78 -15.44 11.38
CA SER A 54 18.39 -15.60 11.85
C SER A 54 17.52 -16.25 10.77
N THR A 55 16.78 -17.31 11.14
CA THR A 55 15.83 -17.94 10.21
C THR A 55 14.69 -16.96 9.87
N PRO A 56 14.45 -16.63 8.58
CA PRO A 56 13.48 -15.61 8.21
C PRO A 56 12.07 -15.91 8.72
N VAL A 57 11.41 -14.91 9.28
CA VAL A 57 10.04 -15.01 9.79
C VAL A 57 9.43 -13.62 9.83
N SER A 58 8.14 -13.52 9.57
CA SER A 58 7.42 -12.28 9.79
C SER A 58 6.08 -12.52 10.47
N VAL A 59 5.57 -11.51 11.18
CA VAL A 59 4.20 -11.46 11.67
C VAL A 59 3.51 -10.23 11.12
N LEU A 60 2.27 -10.36 10.66
CA LEU A 60 1.40 -9.25 10.28
C LEU A 60 0.36 -9.04 11.37
N LEU A 61 0.31 -7.83 11.93
CA LEU A 61 -0.72 -7.38 12.86
C LEU A 61 -1.68 -6.45 12.11
N THR A 62 -2.96 -6.81 12.04
CA THR A 62 -3.98 -6.01 11.36
C THR A 62 -5.02 -5.50 12.34
N ARG A 63 -5.34 -4.21 12.25
CA ARG A 63 -6.41 -3.60 13.05
C ARG A 63 -7.27 -2.66 12.21
N LYS A 64 -8.56 -3.00 12.09
CA LYS A 64 -9.57 -2.12 11.50
C LYS A 64 -9.80 -0.89 12.38
N ALA A 65 -10.25 0.20 11.78
CA ALA A 65 -10.63 1.41 12.51
C ALA A 65 -12.01 1.31 13.17
N GLY A 66 -12.27 2.18 14.16
CA GLY A 66 -13.51 2.23 14.94
C GLY A 66 -13.43 1.53 16.30
N ALA A 67 -14.36 1.88 17.19
CA ALA A 67 -14.40 1.33 18.55
C ALA A 67 -14.56 -0.20 18.56
N GLY A 68 -13.96 -0.86 19.54
CA GLY A 68 -14.06 -2.30 19.79
C GLY A 68 -13.33 -3.19 18.77
N GLN A 69 -12.63 -2.62 17.80
CA GLN A 69 -11.88 -3.41 16.82
C GLN A 69 -10.63 -4.04 17.43
N ALA A 70 -10.62 -5.38 17.44
CA ALA A 70 -9.50 -6.19 17.88
C ALA A 70 -8.36 -6.19 16.84
N VAL A 71 -7.15 -6.45 17.32
CA VAL A 71 -6.01 -6.79 16.45
C VAL A 71 -6.10 -8.27 16.10
N THR A 72 -5.85 -8.60 14.84
CA THR A 72 -5.60 -9.98 14.38
C THR A 72 -4.13 -10.15 14.03
N ALA A 73 -3.60 -11.37 14.10
CA ALA A 73 -2.24 -11.64 13.69
C ALA A 73 -2.10 -12.91 12.85
N GLU A 74 -1.18 -12.87 11.89
CA GLU A 74 -0.76 -14.01 11.08
C GLU A 74 0.76 -14.06 11.02
N LEU A 75 1.34 -15.24 11.24
CA LEU A 75 2.78 -15.49 11.12
C LEU A 75 3.07 -16.07 9.74
N MET A 76 4.19 -15.69 9.12
CA MET A 76 4.75 -16.33 7.92
C MET A 76 6.15 -16.82 8.22
N LEU A 77 6.43 -18.09 7.93
CA LEU A 77 7.78 -18.63 7.95
C LEU A 77 8.50 -18.29 6.64
N GLY A 78 9.81 -18.08 6.72
CA GLY A 78 10.67 -17.86 5.55
C GLY A 78 10.55 -18.96 4.51
N GLN A 79 10.27 -18.55 3.28
CA GLN A 79 10.04 -19.37 2.09
C GLN A 79 10.66 -18.74 0.82
N TYR A 80 11.60 -17.80 0.98
CA TYR A 80 12.33 -17.22 -0.15
C TYR A 80 13.18 -18.28 -0.87
N ASP A 81 13.89 -19.11 -0.10
CA ASP A 81 14.53 -20.32 -0.60
C ASP A 81 13.57 -21.53 -0.49
N GLU A 82 13.87 -22.62 -1.19
CA GLU A 82 13.10 -23.86 -1.07
C GLU A 82 13.28 -24.46 0.33
N VAL A 83 12.29 -24.23 1.21
CA VAL A 83 12.31 -24.68 2.59
C VAL A 83 11.18 -25.68 2.83
N LYS A 84 11.54 -26.92 3.21
CA LYS A 84 10.57 -27.90 3.70
C LYS A 84 9.88 -27.35 4.96
N MET A 85 8.56 -27.17 4.95
CA MET A 85 7.82 -26.70 6.12
C MET A 85 7.70 -27.76 7.22
N PRO A 86 7.75 -27.40 8.52
CA PRO A 86 7.54 -28.35 9.62
C PRO A 86 6.10 -28.87 9.62
N ALA A 87 5.87 -30.05 10.21
CA ALA A 87 4.55 -30.66 10.32
C ALA A 87 3.69 -30.00 11.42
N SER A 88 4.33 -29.43 12.45
CA SER A 88 3.66 -28.62 13.46
C SER A 88 4.56 -27.53 13.97
N LEU A 89 3.95 -26.41 14.35
CA LEU A 89 4.62 -25.22 14.84
C LEU A 89 4.00 -24.82 16.18
N THR A 90 4.80 -24.46 17.17
CA THR A 90 4.34 -24.01 18.49
C THR A 90 4.90 -22.63 18.78
N LEU A 91 4.04 -21.71 19.26
CA LEU A 91 4.48 -20.38 19.67
C LEU A 91 4.98 -20.40 21.11
N ARG A 92 6.16 -19.83 21.36
CA ARG A 92 6.71 -19.64 22.70
C ARG A 92 7.12 -18.19 22.92
N ILE A 93 6.78 -17.64 24.08
CA ILE A 93 7.19 -16.30 24.52
C ILE A 93 7.84 -16.44 25.90
N ASP A 94 9.08 -15.98 26.04
CA ASP A 94 9.85 -16.07 27.30
C ASP A 94 9.82 -17.47 27.92
N GLN A 95 10.03 -18.49 27.07
CA GLN A 95 9.95 -19.93 27.38
C GLN A 95 8.54 -20.48 27.68
N ARG A 96 7.52 -19.63 27.90
CA ARG A 96 6.13 -20.08 28.05
C ARG A 96 5.59 -20.61 26.72
N ASP A 97 5.03 -21.80 26.76
CA ASP A 97 4.30 -22.40 25.64
C ASP A 97 2.91 -21.76 25.50
N LEU A 98 2.60 -21.23 24.31
CA LEU A 98 1.31 -20.63 23.96
C LEU A 98 0.49 -21.51 23.00
N GLY A 99 0.88 -22.77 22.85
CA GLY A 99 0.20 -23.77 22.04
C GLY A 99 0.58 -23.75 20.56
N LYS A 100 -0.03 -24.68 19.85
CA LYS A 100 0.19 -24.91 18.42
C LYS A 100 -0.33 -23.73 17.59
N LEU A 101 0.38 -23.45 16.50
CA LEU A 101 -0.04 -22.59 15.41
C LEU A 101 -0.59 -23.47 14.28
N ALA A 102 -1.72 -23.05 13.70
CA ALA A 102 -2.36 -23.76 12.59
C ALA A 102 -1.62 -23.44 11.27
N LEU A 103 -0.45 -24.04 11.09
CA LEU A 103 0.40 -23.81 9.91
C LEU A 103 -0.25 -24.38 8.64
N ASN A 104 -0.56 -23.49 7.69
CA ASN A 104 -0.76 -23.84 6.30
C ASN A 104 0.62 -24.01 5.64
N ARG A 105 0.95 -25.24 5.24
CA ARG A 105 2.26 -25.56 4.67
C ARG A 105 2.40 -25.16 3.21
N ASP A 106 1.30 -24.88 2.51
CA ASP A 106 1.32 -24.43 1.12
C ASP A 106 1.66 -22.94 1.02
N SER A 107 1.14 -22.13 1.96
CA SER A 107 1.41 -20.69 2.03
C SER A 107 2.53 -20.31 3.02
N GLY A 108 2.98 -21.26 3.85
CA GLY A 108 3.93 -20.99 4.93
C GLY A 108 3.37 -20.12 6.06
N THR A 109 2.05 -19.89 6.10
CA THR A 109 1.41 -18.98 7.05
C THR A 109 0.64 -19.69 8.16
N ALA A 110 0.50 -19.03 9.30
CA ALA A 110 -0.28 -19.52 10.43
C ALA A 110 -1.03 -18.37 11.13
N PRO A 111 -2.38 -18.35 11.12
CA PRO A 111 -3.13 -17.39 11.91
C PRO A 111 -2.97 -17.66 13.41
N LEU A 112 -2.92 -16.60 14.22
CA LEU A 112 -2.87 -16.69 15.68
C LEU A 112 -4.28 -16.61 16.28
N THR A 113 -4.50 -17.39 17.34
CA THR A 113 -5.73 -17.28 18.15
C THR A 113 -5.75 -15.97 18.95
N SER A 114 -6.93 -15.50 19.36
CA SER A 114 -7.05 -14.26 20.16
C SER A 114 -6.21 -14.26 21.44
N ALA A 115 -6.06 -15.43 22.09
CA ALA A 115 -5.20 -15.58 23.26
C ALA A 115 -3.71 -15.42 22.92
N GLN A 116 -3.25 -16.00 21.80
CA GLN A 116 -1.89 -15.84 21.29
C GLN A 116 -1.62 -14.40 20.86
N VAL A 117 -2.56 -13.72 20.19
CA VAL A 117 -2.45 -12.31 19.82
C VAL A 117 -2.31 -11.43 21.06
N THR A 118 -3.13 -11.67 22.09
CA THR A 118 -3.06 -10.90 23.35
C THR A 118 -1.70 -11.06 24.03
N ALA A 119 -1.19 -12.29 24.09
CA ALA A 119 0.13 -12.57 24.67
C ALA A 119 1.28 -11.97 23.83
N LEU A 120 1.17 -12.03 22.50
CA LEU A 120 2.14 -11.44 21.57
C LEU A 120 2.19 -9.92 21.73
N LEU A 121 1.05 -9.22 21.72
CA LEU A 121 1.00 -7.76 21.89
C LEU A 121 1.59 -7.32 23.23
N ALA A 122 1.37 -8.09 24.31
CA ALA A 122 2.01 -7.81 25.59
C ALA A 122 3.54 -7.94 25.53
N ALA A 123 4.04 -8.95 24.82
CA ALA A 123 5.48 -9.18 24.64
C ALA A 123 6.16 -8.11 23.77
N LEU A 124 5.49 -7.63 22.72
CA LEU A 124 6.03 -6.64 21.78
C LEU A 124 6.23 -5.24 22.37
N THR A 125 5.68 -4.96 23.56
CA THR A 125 5.83 -3.66 24.24
C THR A 125 6.95 -3.64 25.27
N ARG A 126 7.73 -4.72 25.36
CA ARG A 126 8.82 -4.92 26.33
C ARG A 126 9.96 -5.69 25.66
N SER A 127 11.02 -5.95 26.40
CA SER A 127 12.03 -6.92 25.96
C SER A 127 11.51 -8.34 26.16
N SER A 128 11.45 -9.16 25.11
CA SER A 128 10.89 -10.51 25.13
C SER A 128 11.51 -11.41 24.08
N LYS A 129 11.59 -12.71 24.39
CA LYS A 129 12.02 -13.74 23.44
C LYS A 129 10.82 -14.42 22.81
N ILE A 130 10.48 -14.03 21.59
CA ILE A 130 9.33 -14.55 20.84
C ILE A 130 9.83 -15.53 19.77
N VAL A 131 9.44 -16.81 19.86
CA VAL A 131 9.94 -17.85 18.97
C VAL A 131 8.84 -18.82 18.57
N ALA A 132 8.69 -19.07 17.27
CA ALA A 132 7.95 -20.21 16.78
C ALA A 132 8.91 -21.42 16.65
N VAL A 133 8.51 -22.58 17.15
CA VAL A 133 9.36 -23.80 17.22
C VAL A 133 8.69 -24.92 16.44
N GLY A 134 9.41 -25.48 15.47
CA GLY A 134 8.97 -26.62 14.67
C GLY A 134 9.17 -27.94 15.39
N ASN A 135 8.40 -28.97 15.01
CA ASN A 135 8.61 -30.33 15.52
C ASN A 135 9.94 -30.97 15.11
N ASP A 136 10.65 -30.36 14.17
CA ASP A 136 11.99 -30.71 13.73
C ASP A 136 13.10 -29.95 14.49
N GLY A 137 12.73 -29.13 15.48
CA GLY A 137 13.66 -28.36 16.31
C GLY A 137 14.08 -27.02 15.72
N ARG A 138 13.69 -26.68 14.47
CA ARG A 138 13.96 -25.35 13.89
C ARG A 138 13.23 -24.25 14.65
N ARG A 139 13.83 -23.06 14.68
CA ARG A 139 13.40 -21.94 15.51
C ARG A 139 13.34 -20.67 14.68
N TRP A 140 12.18 -20.04 14.66
CA TRP A 140 11.94 -18.78 13.98
C TRP A 140 11.75 -17.70 15.04
N GLN A 141 12.79 -16.90 15.27
CA GLN A 141 12.77 -15.83 16.26
C GLN A 141 12.22 -14.55 15.63
N LEU A 142 11.12 -14.05 16.18
CA LEU A 142 10.59 -12.73 15.84
C LEU A 142 11.29 -11.68 16.71
N SER A 143 11.69 -10.56 16.10
CA SER A 143 12.27 -9.44 16.82
C SER A 143 11.20 -8.63 17.55
N ASP A 144 11.50 -8.18 18.78
CA ASP A 144 10.72 -7.19 19.53
C ASP A 144 11.20 -5.75 19.27
N ARG A 145 12.36 -5.60 18.63
CA ARG A 145 13.03 -4.32 18.39
C ARG A 145 12.25 -3.43 17.44
N GLY A 146 11.69 -2.37 18.02
CA GLY A 146 10.94 -1.33 17.32
C GLY A 146 9.42 -1.55 17.25
N ALA A 147 8.93 -2.71 17.70
CA ALA A 147 7.51 -3.04 17.72
C ALA A 147 6.70 -2.00 18.51
N ALA A 148 7.16 -1.57 19.68
CA ALA A 148 6.48 -0.55 20.49
C ALA A 148 6.30 0.79 19.76
N ALA A 149 7.28 1.22 18.94
CA ALA A 149 7.18 2.48 18.19
C ALA A 149 6.13 2.38 17.08
N VAL A 150 6.13 1.28 16.34
CA VAL A 150 5.19 0.98 15.25
C VAL A 150 3.76 0.80 15.79
N LEU A 151 3.58 0.07 16.89
CA LEU A 151 2.29 -0.08 17.56
C LEU A 151 1.78 1.23 18.16
N LEU A 152 2.68 2.09 18.64
CA LEU A 152 2.31 3.42 19.10
C LEU A 152 1.81 4.30 17.94
N LYS A 153 2.42 4.18 16.76
CA LYS A 153 1.98 4.86 15.54
C LYS A 153 0.58 4.40 15.10
N MET A 154 0.28 3.11 15.25
CA MET A 154 -1.06 2.55 15.03
C MET A 154 -2.10 3.22 15.97
N ASP A 155 -1.80 3.30 17.27
CA ASP A 155 -2.69 3.93 18.24
C ASP A 155 -2.89 5.42 17.94
N GLU A 156 -1.83 6.14 17.54
CA GLU A 156 -1.90 7.54 17.16
C GLU A 156 -2.83 7.75 15.95
N PHE A 157 -2.59 7.02 14.87
CA PHE A 157 -3.35 7.17 13.62
C PHE A 157 -4.84 6.84 13.78
N GLN A 158 -5.19 5.89 14.67
CA GLN A 158 -6.58 5.53 14.95
C GLN A 158 -7.23 6.34 16.08
N GLY A 159 -6.50 7.28 16.70
CA GLY A 159 -7.03 8.12 17.79
C GLY A 159 -7.24 7.36 19.11
N ARG A 160 -6.42 6.34 19.38
CA ARG A 160 -6.55 5.43 20.53
C ARG A 160 -5.62 5.72 21.70
N LEU A 161 -4.65 6.61 21.55
CA LEU A 161 -3.75 6.98 22.64
C LEU A 161 -4.54 7.36 23.89
N GLY A 162 -4.18 6.81 25.04
CA GLY A 162 -4.83 7.06 26.33
C GLY A 162 -6.21 6.42 26.51
N THR A 163 -6.66 5.57 25.57
CA THR A 163 -7.88 4.77 25.73
C THR A 163 -7.56 3.40 26.34
N ARG A 164 -8.59 2.69 26.82
CA ARG A 164 -8.46 1.31 27.32
C ARG A 164 -8.00 0.32 26.27
N GLY A 165 -8.29 0.57 24.99
CA GLY A 165 -7.90 -0.30 23.88
C GLY A 165 -6.66 0.18 23.11
N ALA A 166 -5.87 1.10 23.68
CA ALA A 166 -4.54 1.39 23.17
C ALA A 166 -3.62 0.16 23.32
N LEU A 167 -2.73 -0.06 22.36
CA LEU A 167 -1.75 -1.14 22.42
C LEU A 167 -0.57 -0.77 23.31
N VAL A 168 -0.08 0.47 23.24
CA VAL A 168 1.13 0.91 23.96
C VAL A 168 0.79 1.87 25.09
N ARG A 169 0.39 3.10 24.78
CA ARG A 169 0.02 4.12 25.79
C ARG A 169 -1.43 3.98 26.22
N LYS A 170 -1.71 2.94 27.01
CA LYS A 170 -3.03 2.68 27.61
C LYS A 170 -3.43 3.78 28.58
N GLY A 171 -4.73 4.02 28.68
CA GLY A 171 -5.33 4.88 29.68
C GLY A 171 -6.73 4.39 30.06
N ASP A 172 -7.48 5.24 30.75
CA ASP A 172 -8.80 4.93 31.31
C ASP A 172 -9.97 5.42 30.45
N ARG A 173 -9.71 6.26 29.44
CA ARG A 173 -10.72 6.74 28.49
C ARG A 173 -11.37 5.59 27.73
N ASP A 174 -12.66 5.71 27.52
CA ASP A 174 -13.38 4.82 26.61
C ASP A 174 -12.96 5.03 25.15
N GLU A 175 -13.47 4.18 24.26
CA GLU A 175 -13.18 4.29 22.83
C GLU A 175 -14.18 5.18 22.06
N THR A 176 -14.97 6.03 22.74
CA THR A 176 -15.94 6.90 22.06
C THR A 176 -15.27 7.96 21.20
N THR A 177 -14.01 8.32 21.50
CA THR A 177 -13.20 9.27 20.73
C THR A 177 -12.32 8.62 19.66
N VAL A 178 -12.38 7.29 19.50
CA VAL A 178 -11.61 6.56 18.49
C VAL A 178 -12.15 6.91 17.11
N LEU A 179 -11.25 7.12 16.14
CA LEU A 179 -11.64 7.49 14.80
C LEU A 179 -12.38 6.32 14.11
N PRO A 180 -13.58 6.57 13.53
CA PRO A 180 -14.33 5.53 12.83
C PRO A 180 -13.62 5.11 11.54
N ALA A 181 -13.98 3.95 11.00
CA ALA A 181 -13.54 3.57 9.66
C ALA A 181 -14.08 4.55 8.61
N VAL A 182 -13.33 4.73 7.53
CA VAL A 182 -13.75 5.49 6.34
C VAL A 182 -13.97 4.49 5.20
N PRO A 183 -15.09 4.54 4.46
CA PRO A 183 -15.27 3.70 3.28
C PRO A 183 -14.19 3.97 2.24
N ALA A 184 -13.69 2.91 1.59
CA ALA A 184 -12.79 3.08 0.45
C ALA A 184 -13.51 3.88 -0.66
N PRO A 185 -12.84 4.87 -1.29
CA PRO A 185 -13.39 5.55 -2.45
C PRO A 185 -13.74 4.54 -3.55
N GLN A 186 -14.78 4.85 -4.32
CA GLN A 186 -15.16 4.03 -5.47
C GLN A 186 -14.82 4.75 -6.75
N LEU A 187 -14.14 4.05 -7.66
CA LEU A 187 -13.81 4.55 -8.99
C LEU A 187 -14.44 3.64 -10.04
N ARG A 188 -15.04 4.22 -11.07
CA ARG A 188 -15.44 3.47 -12.26
C ARG A 188 -14.36 3.62 -13.32
N ALA A 189 -13.73 2.51 -13.67
CA ALA A 189 -12.77 2.47 -14.78
C ALA A 189 -13.50 2.71 -16.09
N VAL A 190 -13.02 3.63 -16.93
CA VAL A 190 -13.62 3.93 -18.23
C VAL A 190 -12.83 3.25 -19.35
N LYS A 191 -13.54 2.56 -20.26
CA LYS A 191 -12.93 1.93 -21.43
C LYS A 191 -12.26 2.98 -22.32
N LEU A 192 -11.05 2.68 -22.76
CA LEU A 192 -10.30 3.52 -23.68
C LEU A 192 -10.92 3.50 -25.08
N ALA A 193 -10.89 4.64 -25.77
CA ALA A 193 -11.25 4.71 -27.18
C ALA A 193 -10.20 3.98 -28.05
N ALA A 194 -10.60 3.47 -29.21
CA ALA A 194 -9.68 2.78 -30.11
C ALA A 194 -8.62 3.75 -30.64
N THR A 195 -7.35 3.41 -30.46
CA THR A 195 -6.22 4.17 -31.01
C THR A 195 -6.30 4.20 -32.55
N GLN A 196 -6.11 5.39 -33.12
CA GLN A 196 -6.15 5.60 -34.56
C GLN A 196 -4.73 5.56 -35.14
N ALA A 197 -4.57 5.13 -36.39
CA ALA A 197 -3.26 5.13 -37.05
C ALA A 197 -2.61 6.53 -37.16
N ALA A 198 -3.42 7.59 -37.13
CA ALA A 198 -2.92 8.96 -37.11
C ALA A 198 -2.29 9.36 -35.76
N ASP A 199 -2.67 8.72 -34.66
CA ASP A 199 -2.19 9.04 -33.31
C ASP A 199 -0.70 8.72 -33.18
N ALA A 200 -0.25 7.60 -33.76
CA ALA A 200 1.16 7.20 -33.74
C ALA A 200 2.10 8.24 -34.37
N ARG A 201 1.60 9.05 -35.33
CA ARG A 201 2.40 10.12 -35.96
C ARG A 201 2.76 11.24 -34.99
N LEU A 202 2.00 11.39 -33.90
CA LEU A 202 2.31 12.38 -32.87
C LEU A 202 3.57 12.00 -32.08
N GLY A 203 3.89 10.70 -31.97
CA GLY A 203 5.02 10.18 -31.21
C GLY A 203 6.40 10.55 -31.76
N THR A 204 6.47 11.18 -32.94
CA THR A 204 7.71 11.71 -33.54
C THR A 204 7.73 13.24 -33.63
N LEU A 205 6.68 13.94 -33.17
CA LEU A 205 6.61 15.40 -33.29
C LEU A 205 7.53 16.11 -32.29
N PRO A 206 8.50 16.92 -32.74
CA PRO A 206 9.41 17.63 -31.82
C PRO A 206 8.70 18.53 -30.81
N ALA A 207 7.57 19.14 -31.19
CA ALA A 207 6.76 19.97 -30.32
C ALA A 207 6.14 19.17 -29.14
N LEU A 208 5.82 17.88 -29.35
CA LEU A 208 5.32 17.03 -28.27
C LEU A 208 6.44 16.69 -27.28
N TYR A 209 7.63 16.29 -27.77
CA TYR A 209 8.80 16.07 -26.90
C TYR A 209 9.15 17.31 -26.07
N GLN A 210 9.13 18.50 -26.68
CA GLN A 210 9.37 19.76 -25.97
C GLN A 210 8.32 20.00 -24.88
N ALA A 211 7.04 19.78 -25.18
CA ALA A 211 5.97 19.96 -24.21
C ALA A 211 6.09 18.97 -23.02
N LEU A 212 6.43 17.70 -23.29
CA LEU A 212 6.62 16.68 -22.25
C LEU A 212 7.83 16.97 -21.36
N ARG A 213 8.95 17.41 -21.94
CA ARG A 213 10.12 17.84 -21.14
C ARG A 213 9.79 19.02 -20.23
N ALA A 214 8.97 19.96 -20.70
CA ALA A 214 8.57 21.12 -19.93
C ALA A 214 7.57 20.79 -18.79
N SER A 215 6.93 19.61 -18.79
CA SER A 215 6.00 19.20 -17.74
C SER A 215 6.64 18.35 -16.64
N LEU A 216 7.90 17.98 -16.77
CA LEU A 216 8.64 17.29 -15.72
C LEU A 216 8.94 18.22 -14.53
N PRO A 217 8.92 17.70 -13.30
CA PRO A 217 9.52 18.38 -12.14
C PRO A 217 10.99 18.75 -12.41
N ALA A 218 11.47 19.81 -11.76
CA ALA A 218 12.82 20.35 -12.01
C ALA A 218 13.97 19.39 -11.68
N ASP A 219 13.72 18.42 -10.80
CA ASP A 219 14.65 17.39 -10.34
C ASP A 219 14.43 16.02 -11.01
N GLU A 220 13.47 15.90 -11.93
CA GLU A 220 13.21 14.68 -12.68
C GLU A 220 13.73 14.77 -14.11
N GLU A 221 14.40 13.71 -14.54
CA GLU A 221 14.80 13.51 -15.94
C GLU A 221 14.11 12.28 -16.52
N CYS A 222 13.79 12.34 -17.81
CA CYS A 222 13.27 11.20 -18.56
C CYS A 222 14.12 10.99 -19.83
N LYS A 223 14.92 9.91 -19.85
CA LYS A 223 15.85 9.61 -20.95
C LYS A 223 15.15 9.48 -22.31
N GLY A 224 13.97 8.85 -22.35
CA GLY A 224 13.17 8.71 -23.56
C GLY A 224 12.67 10.02 -24.16
N LEU A 225 12.79 11.16 -23.45
CA LEU A 225 12.46 12.49 -23.98
C LEU A 225 13.68 13.29 -24.47
N GLN A 226 14.90 12.80 -24.22
CA GLN A 226 16.14 13.48 -24.60
C GLN A 226 16.43 13.29 -26.09
N ALA A 227 17.07 14.29 -26.70
CA ALA A 227 17.48 14.19 -28.10
C ALA A 227 18.69 13.26 -28.24
N GLY A 228 18.58 12.24 -29.09
CA GLY A 228 19.66 11.32 -29.42
C GLY A 228 19.33 10.48 -30.67
N ASP A 229 20.36 9.91 -31.29
CA ASP A 229 20.29 9.30 -32.63
C ASP A 229 19.45 8.00 -32.72
N ALA A 230 18.91 7.52 -31.59
CA ALA A 230 18.10 6.29 -31.49
C ALA A 230 16.87 6.44 -30.59
N ALA A 231 16.29 7.64 -30.47
CA ALA A 231 15.04 7.80 -29.72
C ALA A 231 13.89 7.08 -30.44
N GLU A 232 13.47 5.93 -29.90
CA GLU A 232 12.25 5.25 -30.32
C GLU A 232 11.06 6.24 -30.26
N PRO A 233 10.13 6.21 -31.23
CA PRO A 233 8.93 7.04 -31.17
C PRO A 233 8.16 6.86 -29.87
N LEU A 234 7.58 7.94 -29.33
CA LEU A 234 6.73 7.85 -28.15
C LEU A 234 5.53 6.94 -28.44
N SER A 235 5.17 6.10 -27.48
CA SER A 235 3.94 5.31 -27.56
C SER A 235 2.73 6.20 -27.32
N ILE A 236 1.71 6.07 -28.17
CA ILE A 236 0.49 6.89 -28.13
C ILE A 236 -0.72 5.98 -28.05
N THR A 237 -1.50 6.10 -26.98
CA THR A 237 -2.78 5.40 -26.80
C THR A 237 -3.92 6.40 -26.71
N ARG A 238 -5.04 6.15 -27.37
CA ARG A 238 -6.19 7.05 -27.30
C ARG A 238 -7.01 6.80 -26.04
N LEU A 239 -7.26 7.85 -25.26
CA LEU A 239 -8.09 7.77 -24.05
C LEU A 239 -9.54 8.15 -24.34
N SER A 240 -9.74 9.22 -25.10
CA SER A 240 -11.05 9.75 -25.51
C SER A 240 -10.96 10.38 -26.91
N ASN A 241 -12.02 11.07 -27.34
CA ASN A 241 -12.01 11.81 -28.61
C ASN A 241 -10.94 12.92 -28.66
N ASP A 242 -10.59 13.49 -27.50
CA ASP A 242 -9.77 14.68 -27.36
C ASP A 242 -8.56 14.50 -26.42
N LYS A 243 -8.37 13.30 -25.86
CA LYS A 243 -7.25 12.98 -24.96
C LYS A 243 -6.48 11.75 -25.43
N LEU A 244 -5.17 11.83 -25.29
CA LEU A 244 -4.24 10.74 -25.56
C LEU A 244 -3.38 10.49 -24.32
N LEU A 245 -2.93 9.26 -24.17
CA LEU A 245 -1.90 8.83 -23.24
C LEU A 245 -0.61 8.67 -24.03
N VAL A 246 0.46 9.27 -23.54
CA VAL A 246 1.81 9.17 -24.11
C VAL A 246 2.70 8.43 -23.13
N SER A 247 3.55 7.53 -23.63
CA SER A 247 4.58 6.90 -22.80
C SER A 247 5.92 6.69 -23.49
N THR A 248 6.97 6.65 -22.67
CA THR A 248 8.34 6.32 -23.05
C THR A 248 9.15 5.92 -21.80
N ASP A 249 10.22 5.16 -21.98
CA ASP A 249 11.07 4.76 -20.87
C ASP A 249 11.90 5.95 -20.36
N CYS A 250 11.75 6.27 -19.08
CA CYS A 250 12.41 7.42 -18.46
C CYS A 250 13.73 7.04 -17.82
N TRP A 251 13.80 5.89 -17.14
CA TRP A 251 15.01 5.44 -16.49
C TRP A 251 15.08 3.92 -16.43
N MET A 252 16.30 3.42 -16.33
CA MET A 252 16.61 2.01 -16.13
C MET A 252 17.65 1.94 -15.02
N GLY A 253 17.33 1.21 -13.96
CA GLY A 253 18.22 0.85 -12.87
C GLY A 253 18.72 -0.59 -13.01
N ALA A 254 19.45 -1.08 -12.00
CA ALA A 254 20.07 -2.41 -12.05
C ALA A 254 19.07 -3.57 -12.20
N TYR A 255 17.83 -3.40 -11.74
CA TYR A 255 16.80 -4.45 -11.71
C TYR A 255 15.38 -3.91 -11.93
N ASN A 256 15.25 -2.63 -12.30
CA ASN A 256 13.99 -1.91 -12.43
C ASN A 256 14.04 -1.02 -13.68
N VAL A 257 12.88 -0.79 -14.30
CA VAL A 257 12.68 0.22 -15.35
C VAL A 257 11.51 1.10 -14.92
N GLY A 258 11.59 2.39 -15.21
CA GLY A 258 10.47 3.31 -15.04
C GLY A 258 10.05 3.92 -16.36
N THR A 259 8.81 3.65 -16.73
CA THR A 259 8.14 4.24 -17.89
C THR A 259 7.36 5.47 -17.45
N GLY A 260 7.55 6.56 -18.18
CA GLY A 260 6.76 7.78 -18.01
C GLY A 260 5.42 7.68 -18.71
N PHE A 261 4.36 8.19 -18.07
CA PHE A 261 3.03 8.31 -18.64
C PHE A 261 2.49 9.74 -18.50
N TRP A 262 1.96 10.30 -19.59
CA TRP A 262 1.33 11.63 -19.60
C TRP A 262 -0.01 11.60 -20.30
N VAL A 263 -0.98 12.32 -19.75
CA VAL A 263 -2.21 12.67 -20.47
C VAL A 263 -1.99 13.96 -21.25
N ILE A 264 -2.34 13.95 -22.54
CA ILE A 264 -2.24 15.12 -23.44
C ILE A 264 -3.56 15.38 -24.17
N ASN A 265 -3.75 16.60 -24.66
CA ASN A 265 -4.73 16.90 -25.69
C ASN A 265 -4.36 16.22 -27.02
N ALA A 266 -5.36 15.74 -27.77
CA ALA A 266 -5.13 15.12 -29.07
C ALA A 266 -4.61 16.08 -30.16
N ARG A 267 -4.57 17.39 -29.88
CA ARG A 267 -4.09 18.45 -30.77
C ARG A 267 -3.33 19.51 -29.97
N ALA A 268 -2.47 20.26 -30.64
CA ALA A 268 -1.80 21.40 -30.04
C ALA A 268 -2.82 22.48 -29.57
N PRO A 269 -2.59 23.15 -28.43
CA PRO A 269 -1.51 22.92 -27.48
C PRO A 269 -1.71 21.59 -26.71
N PHE A 270 -0.68 20.73 -26.72
CA PHE A 270 -0.76 19.36 -26.19
C PHE A 270 -1.00 19.30 -24.69
N ALA A 271 -0.60 20.33 -23.93
CA ALA A 271 -0.87 20.50 -22.50
C ALA A 271 -0.67 19.22 -21.65
N PRO A 272 0.55 18.65 -21.63
CA PRO A 272 0.80 17.40 -20.95
C PRO A 272 0.66 17.50 -19.43
N THR A 273 0.01 16.50 -18.85
CA THR A 273 -0.07 16.27 -17.40
C THR A 273 0.61 14.96 -17.08
N LEU A 274 1.69 15.00 -16.30
CA LEU A 274 2.42 13.81 -15.85
C LEU A 274 1.52 12.97 -14.92
N VAL A 275 1.48 11.66 -15.16
CA VAL A 275 0.85 10.68 -14.26
C VAL A 275 1.89 10.09 -13.32
N THR A 276 2.97 9.53 -13.88
CA THR A 276 4.10 8.95 -13.14
C THR A 276 5.28 8.73 -14.09
N THR A 277 6.50 8.69 -13.54
CA THR A 277 7.74 8.26 -14.22
C THR A 277 8.22 6.87 -13.76
N HIS A 278 7.45 6.20 -12.91
CA HIS A 278 7.82 4.93 -12.26
C HIS A 278 6.94 3.74 -12.67
N ALA A 279 6.12 3.87 -13.70
CA ALA A 279 5.29 2.76 -14.16
C ALA A 279 6.16 1.61 -14.69
N SER A 280 5.67 0.40 -14.53
CA SER A 280 6.24 -0.82 -15.08
C SER A 280 5.38 -1.42 -16.19
N ASP A 281 4.07 -1.12 -16.19
CA ASP A 281 3.14 -1.65 -17.19
C ASP A 281 1.83 -0.83 -17.27
N ILE A 282 0.98 -1.16 -18.25
CA ILE A 282 -0.40 -0.70 -18.35
C ILE A 282 -1.33 -1.87 -18.74
N ASP A 283 -2.31 -2.17 -17.89
CA ASP A 283 -3.39 -3.13 -18.17
C ASP A 283 -4.67 -2.38 -18.53
N GLY A 284 -4.95 -2.28 -19.82
CA GLY A 284 -6.12 -1.60 -20.36
C GLY A 284 -6.15 -0.13 -19.95
N SER A 285 -7.01 0.22 -18.99
CA SER A 285 -7.20 1.59 -18.48
C SER A 285 -6.47 1.85 -17.15
N THR A 286 -5.59 0.95 -16.71
CA THR A 286 -4.88 1.06 -15.43
C THR A 286 -3.38 1.00 -15.65
N ILE A 287 -2.68 2.06 -15.24
CA ILE A 287 -1.22 2.11 -15.18
C ILE A 287 -0.78 1.44 -13.88
N LEU A 288 0.23 0.59 -13.97
CA LEU A 288 0.80 -0.17 -12.86
C LEU A 288 2.26 0.21 -12.67
N ALA A 289 2.68 0.36 -11.42
CA ALA A 289 4.07 0.43 -11.02
C ALA A 289 4.32 -0.72 -10.03
N SER A 290 5.31 -1.56 -10.32
CA SER A 290 5.86 -2.53 -9.37
C SER A 290 7.37 -2.47 -9.47
N GLN A 291 8.01 -2.04 -8.38
CA GLN A 291 9.44 -1.76 -8.34
C GLN A 291 10.07 -2.54 -7.19
N LYS A 292 11.11 -3.32 -7.49
CA LYS A 292 11.87 -4.03 -6.46
C LYS A 292 12.57 -3.03 -5.55
N GLY A 293 12.60 -3.32 -4.25
CA GLY A 293 13.46 -2.56 -3.33
C GLY A 293 14.95 -2.87 -3.55
N ARG A 294 15.28 -4.12 -3.88
CA ARG A 294 16.64 -4.58 -4.20
C ARG A 294 16.66 -5.75 -5.18
N GLY A 295 17.83 -6.05 -5.75
CA GLY A 295 17.99 -7.07 -6.80
C GLY A 295 17.53 -8.48 -6.43
N LEU A 296 17.43 -8.79 -5.14
CA LEU A 296 16.87 -10.06 -4.64
C LEU A 296 15.35 -10.18 -4.87
N GLY A 297 14.62 -9.07 -4.98
CA GLY A 297 13.17 -9.13 -5.16
C GLY A 297 12.44 -9.77 -3.97
N ASP A 298 12.98 -9.60 -2.76
CA ASP A 298 12.34 -9.98 -1.50
C ASP A 298 11.52 -8.85 -0.87
N CYS A 299 11.38 -7.74 -1.59
CA CYS A 299 10.53 -6.61 -1.24
C CYS A 299 10.21 -5.76 -2.48
N TYR A 300 9.02 -5.14 -2.50
CA TYR A 300 8.52 -4.30 -3.59
C TYR A 300 7.78 -3.06 -3.07
N SER A 301 7.78 -2.01 -3.88
CA SER A 301 6.81 -0.91 -3.82
C SER A 301 5.89 -0.99 -5.03
N GLU A 302 4.60 -0.79 -4.80
CA GLU A 302 3.56 -0.92 -5.81
C GLU A 302 2.60 0.26 -5.80
N ALA A 303 2.17 0.69 -6.98
CA ALA A 303 1.16 1.71 -7.13
C ALA A 303 0.34 1.48 -8.40
N SER A 304 -0.90 1.97 -8.41
CA SER A 304 -1.73 1.95 -9.60
C SER A 304 -2.50 3.25 -9.78
N TRP A 305 -2.76 3.57 -11.04
CA TRP A 305 -3.63 4.68 -11.44
C TRP A 305 -4.62 4.21 -12.49
N THR A 306 -5.91 4.48 -12.30
CA THR A 306 -6.94 4.07 -13.25
C THR A 306 -7.61 5.29 -13.91
N TRP A 307 -7.85 5.18 -15.22
CA TRP A 307 -8.54 6.19 -16.00
C TRP A 307 -10.03 6.26 -15.67
N ASP A 308 -10.48 7.43 -15.23
CA ASP A 308 -11.88 7.70 -14.83
C ASP A 308 -12.73 8.34 -15.95
N GLY A 309 -12.17 8.47 -17.16
CA GLY A 309 -12.78 9.19 -18.28
C GLY A 309 -12.29 10.64 -18.43
N ARG A 310 -11.56 11.17 -17.43
CA ARG A 310 -11.05 12.55 -17.41
C ARG A 310 -9.57 12.61 -17.04
N ARG A 311 -9.12 11.81 -16.08
CA ARG A 311 -7.73 11.72 -15.60
C ARG A 311 -7.41 10.31 -15.11
N PHE A 312 -6.12 10.00 -14.97
CA PHE A 312 -5.66 8.85 -14.20
C PHE A 312 -5.68 9.21 -12.72
N VAL A 313 -6.48 8.49 -11.94
CA VAL A 313 -6.62 8.70 -10.49
C VAL A 313 -5.79 7.64 -9.76
N PRO A 314 -4.95 7.99 -8.76
CA PRO A 314 -4.29 7.01 -7.92
C PRO A 314 -5.33 6.10 -7.27
N THR A 315 -5.19 4.79 -7.46
CA THR A 315 -6.17 3.78 -7.00
C THR A 315 -5.59 2.85 -5.94
N SER A 316 -4.29 2.60 -5.98
CA SER A 316 -3.59 1.88 -4.93
C SER A 316 -2.17 2.40 -4.74
N GLU A 317 -1.68 2.27 -3.52
CA GLU A 317 -0.28 2.47 -3.15
C GLU A 317 0.03 1.52 -1.98
N SER A 318 1.07 0.72 -2.12
CA SER A 318 1.43 -0.34 -1.19
C SER A 318 2.92 -0.64 -1.23
N THR A 319 3.42 -1.24 -0.16
CA THR A 319 4.73 -1.90 -0.16
C THR A 319 4.56 -3.31 0.37
N SER A 320 5.57 -4.15 0.13
CA SER A 320 5.61 -5.47 0.74
C SER A 320 6.30 -5.51 2.13
N GLY A 321 6.61 -4.33 2.68
CA GLY A 321 7.40 -4.15 3.89
C GLY A 321 8.91 -4.30 3.70
N LEU A 322 9.60 -4.68 4.78
CA LEU A 322 11.07 -4.70 4.83
C LEU A 322 11.64 -5.88 4.01
N CYS A 323 12.78 -5.64 3.37
CA CYS A 323 13.54 -6.62 2.57
C CYS A 323 14.27 -7.63 3.45
N ARG A 324 13.53 -8.60 3.99
CA ARG A 324 14.01 -9.55 5.02
C ARG A 324 14.03 -11.01 4.56
N LEU A 325 14.06 -11.27 3.26
CA LEU A 325 14.14 -12.62 2.67
C LEU A 325 13.08 -13.60 3.21
N VAL A 326 11.91 -13.10 3.58
CA VAL A 326 10.83 -13.95 4.09
C VAL A 326 10.13 -14.65 2.92
N ALA A 327 9.86 -13.94 1.83
CA ALA A 327 9.31 -14.53 0.61
C ALA A 327 9.74 -13.70 -0.60
N ALA A 328 9.80 -14.32 -1.79
CA ALA A 328 9.89 -13.58 -3.03
C ALA A 328 8.62 -12.72 -3.19
N GLY A 329 8.77 -11.45 -3.58
CA GLY A 329 7.66 -10.49 -3.54
C GLY A 329 7.48 -9.77 -2.19
N GLY A 330 8.13 -10.25 -1.13
CA GLY A 330 7.96 -9.78 0.24
C GLY A 330 6.90 -10.55 1.03
N ALA A 331 6.82 -10.28 2.33
CA ALA A 331 6.03 -11.11 3.25
C ALA A 331 4.53 -10.80 3.21
N TRP A 332 4.17 -9.53 3.04
CA TRP A 332 2.79 -9.03 3.23
C TRP A 332 2.48 -7.95 2.22
N GLU A 333 1.21 -7.54 2.14
CA GLU A 333 0.79 -6.32 1.44
C GLU A 333 0.46 -5.23 2.48
N LEU A 334 1.13 -4.08 2.38
CA LEU A 334 1.03 -2.96 3.32
C LEU A 334 0.55 -1.69 2.61
N PRO A 335 -0.75 -1.59 2.29
CA PRO A 335 -1.31 -0.44 1.57
C PRO A 335 -1.39 0.82 2.44
N THR A 336 -1.13 1.96 1.79
CA THR A 336 -1.42 3.32 2.29
C THR A 336 -2.60 3.95 1.54
N LEU A 337 -2.91 3.45 0.34
CA LEU A 337 -4.06 3.86 -0.46
C LEU A 337 -4.80 2.63 -0.99
N VAL A 338 -6.11 2.58 -0.76
CA VAL A 338 -7.02 1.61 -1.37
C VAL A 338 -8.22 2.30 -2.00
N THR A 339 -8.65 1.81 -3.16
CA THR A 339 -9.82 2.27 -3.90
C THR A 339 -10.56 1.07 -4.47
N GLU A 340 -11.89 1.06 -4.36
CA GLU A 340 -12.72 0.05 -5.03
C GLU A 340 -12.88 0.42 -6.51
N VAL A 341 -12.13 -0.25 -7.39
CA VAL A 341 -12.23 -0.04 -8.84
C VAL A 341 -13.30 -0.96 -9.44
N LYS A 342 -14.38 -0.37 -9.94
CA LYS A 342 -15.43 -1.06 -10.69
C LYS A 342 -15.09 -1.02 -12.18
N LYS A 343 -14.89 -2.19 -12.79
CA LYS A 343 -14.73 -2.31 -14.24
C LYS A 343 -16.02 -1.85 -14.92
N SER A 344 -15.90 -1.09 -16.01
CA SER A 344 -17.05 -0.83 -16.89
C SER A 344 -17.49 -2.15 -17.52
N PRO A 345 -18.81 -2.39 -17.61
CA PRO A 345 -19.36 -3.57 -18.27
C PRO A 345 -18.98 -3.66 -19.75
#